data_AF-A0A7V3LX19-F1
#
_entry.id   AF-A0A7V3LX19-F1
#
_cell.length_a   1.000
_cell.length_b   1.000
_cell.length_c   1.000
_cell.angle_alpha   90.00
_cell.angle_beta   90.00
_cell.angle_gamma   90.00
#
_symmetry.space_group_name_H-M   'P 1'
#
loop_
_entity.id
_entity.type
_entity.pdbx_description
1 polymer ?
#
loop_
_entity_poly.entity_id
_entity_poly.type
_entity_poly.pdbx_seq_one_letter_code
_entity_poly.pdbx_strand_id
1 'polypeptide(L)'
;MPDIASIRADFPILQQEVHGKPLVYLDSTATSQKPRQVIEALERYYRQDNANVHRGIHTLAERATAAYEQARLKVARFIGAASPKEIVFVRNTTEAINLVANAWGRANLGPG
;
A
#
# COMPACT_ATOMS: atom_id res chain seq x y z
N MET A 1 -17.06 -18.58 10.83
CA MET A 1 -16.76 -17.17 11.16
C MET A 1 -15.25 -17.02 11.28
N PRO A 2 -14.66 -15.88 10.89
CA PRO A 2 -13.23 -15.64 11.11
C PRO A 2 -12.91 -15.62 12.60
N ASP A 3 -11.77 -16.18 12.99
CA ASP A 3 -11.25 -16.12 14.35
C ASP A 3 -10.69 -14.72 14.64
N ILE A 4 -11.45 -13.94 15.41
CA ILE A 4 -11.10 -12.56 15.76
C ILE A 4 -9.85 -12.50 16.65
N ALA A 5 -9.64 -13.50 17.53
CA ALA A 5 -8.48 -13.51 18.41
C ALA A 5 -7.19 -13.69 17.58
N SER A 6 -7.22 -14.62 16.62
CA SER A 6 -6.12 -14.80 15.65
C SER A 6 -5.87 -13.53 14.84
N ILE A 7 -6.91 -12.89 14.30
CA ILE A 7 -6.74 -11.63 13.54
C ILE A 7 -6.13 -10.53 14.41
N ARG A 8 -6.59 -10.35 15.66
CA ARG A 8 -6.04 -9.33 16.57
C ARG A 8 -4.58 -9.58 16.90
N ALA A 9 -4.17 -10.84 17.02
CA ALA A 9 -2.78 -11.22 17.30
C ALA A 9 -1.81 -10.76 16.20
N ASP A 10 -2.28 -10.62 14.96
CA ASP A 10 -1.48 -10.09 13.85
C ASP A 10 -1.22 -8.57 13.95
N PHE A 11 -1.96 -7.82 14.77
CA PHE A 11 -1.78 -6.38 14.95
C PHE A 11 -1.06 -6.10 16.28
N PRO A 12 0.28 -6.03 16.30
CA PRO A 12 1.03 -5.94 17.55
C PRO A 12 0.68 -4.71 18.39
N ILE A 13 0.31 -3.60 17.75
CA ILE A 13 -0.09 -2.37 18.44
C ILE A 13 -1.33 -2.55 19.33
N LEU A 14 -2.21 -3.51 19.03
CA LEU A 14 -3.42 -3.75 19.82
C LEU A 14 -3.15 -4.40 21.19
N GLN A 15 -1.90 -4.81 21.45
CA GLN A 15 -1.45 -5.30 22.77
C GLN A 15 -0.98 -4.16 23.69
N GLN A 16 -0.93 -2.92 23.20
CA GLN A 16 -0.48 -1.78 23.99
C GLN A 16 -1.50 -1.35 25.03
N GLU A 17 -0.98 -0.71 26.09
CA GLU A 17 -1.76 0.07 27.03
C GLU A 17 -1.59 1.56 26.75
N VAL A 18 -2.69 2.31 26.83
CA VAL A 18 -2.72 3.77 26.71
C VAL A 18 -3.39 4.30 27.98
N HIS A 19 -2.67 5.16 28.72
CA HIS A 19 -3.09 5.65 30.04
C HIS A 19 -3.40 4.51 31.04
N GLY A 20 -2.59 3.44 31.03
CA GLY A 20 -2.74 2.28 31.92
C GLY A 20 -3.98 1.43 31.64
N LYS A 21 -4.57 1.53 30.44
CA LYS A 21 -5.74 0.75 30.01
C LYS A 21 -5.47 0.09 28.66
N PRO A 22 -6.03 -1.10 28.38
CA PRO A 22 -5.90 -1.74 27.07
C PRO A 22 -6.37 -0.83 25.93
N LEU A 23 -5.60 -0.76 24.85
CA LEU A 23 -5.94 0.06 23.69
C LEU A 23 -7.25 -0.42 23.03
N VAL A 24 -8.22 0.49 22.93
CA VAL A 24 -9.42 0.36 22.11
C VAL A 24 -9.37 1.41 21.00
N TYR A 25 -8.85 1.03 19.83
CA TYR A 25 -8.64 1.94 18.71
C TYR A 25 -9.87 2.03 17.80
N LEU A 26 -10.66 3.10 17.95
CA LEU A 26 -11.91 3.35 17.19
C LEU A 26 -11.79 4.47 16.14
N ASP A 27 -10.59 4.70 15.63
CA ASP A 27 -10.30 5.76 14.64
C ASP A 27 -9.70 5.20 13.32
N SER A 28 -10.10 3.98 12.96
CA SER A 28 -9.57 3.31 11.75
C SER A 28 -9.99 3.98 10.44
N THR A 29 -10.98 4.88 10.47
CA THR A 29 -11.40 5.71 9.34
C THR A 29 -10.36 6.78 8.99
N ALA A 30 -9.59 7.27 9.97
CA ALA A 30 -8.49 8.19 9.72
C ALA A 30 -7.24 7.45 9.24
N THR A 31 -6.87 6.35 9.91
CA THR A 31 -5.83 5.42 9.44
C THR A 31 -5.97 4.06 10.11
N SER A 32 -5.79 2.98 9.37
CA SER A 32 -5.83 1.63 9.94
C SER A 32 -4.54 1.26 10.67
N GLN A 33 -4.62 0.40 11.68
CA GLN A 33 -3.43 -0.26 12.22
C GLN A 33 -2.86 -1.25 11.19
N LYS A 34 -1.56 -1.57 11.31
CA LYS A 34 -0.87 -2.41 10.32
C LYS A 34 -0.62 -3.80 10.91
N PRO A 35 -0.98 -4.88 10.20
CA PRO A 35 -0.66 -6.22 10.66
C PRO A 35 0.85 -6.48 10.48
N ARG A 36 1.39 -7.41 11.26
CA ARG A 36 2.81 -7.78 11.29
C ARG A 36 3.34 -8.14 9.91
N GLN A 37 2.55 -8.83 9.09
CA GLN A 37 2.91 -9.22 7.72
C GLN A 37 3.25 -8.01 6.83
N VAL A 38 2.57 -6.88 7.01
CA VAL A 38 2.84 -5.64 6.26
C VAL A 38 4.14 -5.00 6.75
N ILE A 39 4.34 -4.98 8.06
CA ILE A 39 5.55 -4.42 8.70
C ILE A 39 6.79 -5.23 8.26
N GLU A 40 6.73 -6.56 8.37
CA GLU A 40 7.82 -7.47 8.00
C GLU A 40 8.13 -7.41 6.51
N ALA A 41 7.12 -7.24 5.64
CA ALA A 41 7.36 -7.09 4.20
C ALA A 41 8.17 -5.81 3.90
N LEU A 42 7.85 -4.70 4.56
CA LEU A 42 8.57 -3.44 4.41
C LEU A 42 9.99 -3.55 4.97
N GLU A 43 10.13 -4.12 6.16
CA GLU A 43 11.42 -4.34 6.82
C GLU A 43 12.34 -5.22 5.98
N ARG A 44 11.82 -6.35 5.47
CA ARG A 44 12.56 -7.25 4.58
C ARG A 44 13.05 -6.51 3.34
N TYR A 45 12.18 -5.72 2.69
CA TYR A 45 12.57 -4.94 1.51
C TYR A 45 13.75 -4.02 1.82
N TYR A 46 13.67 -3.24 2.90
CA TYR A 46 14.77 -2.33 3.26
C TYR A 46 16.05 -3.04 3.69
N ARG A 47 15.95 -4.20 4.34
CA ARG A 47 17.11 -4.99 4.76
C ARG A 47 17.80 -5.72 3.61
N GLN A 48 17.07 -6.12 2.56
CA GLN A 48 17.55 -7.12 1.59
C GLN A 48 17.54 -6.69 0.12
N ASP A 49 16.60 -5.82 -0.27
CA ASP A 49 16.26 -5.57 -1.68
C ASP A 49 16.21 -4.09 -2.06
N ASN A 50 16.53 -3.16 -1.15
CA ASN A 50 16.43 -1.73 -1.42
C ASN A 50 17.35 -1.30 -2.59
N ALA A 51 16.73 -0.85 -3.68
CA ALA A 51 17.39 -0.27 -4.83
C ALA A 51 16.41 0.57 -5.65
N ASN A 52 16.94 1.41 -6.55
CA ASN A 52 16.11 2.14 -7.50
C ASN A 52 15.46 1.16 -8.51
N VAL A 53 14.14 1.08 -8.46
CA VAL A 53 13.30 0.31 -9.38
C VAL A 53 13.47 0.87 -10.81
N HIS A 54 13.54 -0.02 -11.80
CA HIS A 54 13.69 0.28 -13.23
C HIS A 54 14.96 1.04 -13.66
N ARG A 55 15.93 1.25 -12.76
CA ARG A 55 17.13 2.07 -13.05
C ARG A 55 18.47 1.37 -12.82
N GLY A 56 18.51 0.03 -12.78
CA GLY A 56 19.76 -0.70 -12.58
C GLY A 56 19.77 -2.07 -13.28
N ILE A 57 20.95 -2.46 -13.73
CA ILE A 57 21.27 -3.79 -14.30
C ILE A 57 21.88 -4.74 -13.27
N HIS A 58 21.90 -4.34 -12.00
CA HIS A 58 22.46 -5.14 -10.91
C HIS A 58 21.34 -5.86 -10.14
N THR A 59 21.68 -6.98 -9.51
CA THR A 59 20.72 -7.93 -8.91
C THR A 59 19.75 -7.30 -7.91
N LEU A 60 20.19 -6.32 -7.11
CA LEU A 60 19.29 -5.61 -6.20
C LEU A 60 18.22 -4.78 -6.93
N ALA A 61 18.58 -4.10 -8.03
CA ALA A 61 17.62 -3.33 -8.82
C ALA A 61 16.62 -4.25 -9.54
N GLU A 62 17.05 -5.42 -10.01
CA GLU A 62 16.17 -6.43 -10.60
C GLU A 62 15.16 -6.97 -9.57
N ARG A 63 15.62 -7.33 -8.36
CA ARG A 63 14.76 -7.80 -7.27
C ARG A 63 13.77 -6.72 -6.81
N ALA A 64 14.22 -5.48 -6.64
CA ALA A 64 13.35 -4.34 -6.31
C ALA A 64 12.27 -4.13 -7.38
N THR A 65 12.68 -4.18 -8.66
CA THR A 65 11.76 -4.02 -9.80
C THR A 65 10.72 -5.14 -9.85
N ALA A 66 11.16 -6.39 -9.69
CA ALA A 66 10.26 -7.53 -9.65
C ALA A 66 9.26 -7.41 -8.49
N ALA A 67 9.71 -7.06 -7.28
CA ALA A 67 8.83 -6.89 -6.12
C ALA A 67 7.78 -5.78 -6.34
N TYR A 68 8.19 -4.66 -6.93
CA TYR A 68 7.31 -3.53 -7.26
C TYR A 68 6.24 -3.90 -8.29
N GLU A 69 6.63 -4.56 -9.39
CA GLU A 69 5.67 -4.99 -10.42
C GLU A 69 4.75 -6.12 -9.94
N GLN A 70 5.24 -7.00 -9.06
CA GLN A 70 4.37 -7.98 -8.39
C GLN A 70 3.34 -7.31 -7.48
N ALA A 71 3.70 -6.21 -6.80
CA ALA A 71 2.72 -5.42 -6.05
C ALA A 71 1.66 -4.81 -6.97
N ARG A 72 2.06 -4.27 -8.14
CA ARG A 72 1.13 -3.75 -9.16
C ARG A 72 0.13 -4.82 -9.63
N LEU A 73 0.63 -6.02 -9.94
CA LEU A 73 -0.18 -7.17 -10.32
C LEU A 73 -1.19 -7.56 -9.23
N LYS A 74 -0.77 -7.57 -7.96
CA LYS A 74 -1.66 -7.87 -6.83
C LYS A 74 -2.77 -6.84 -6.69
N VAL A 75 -2.45 -5.55 -6.82
CA VAL A 75 -3.46 -4.47 -6.79
C VAL A 75 -4.44 -4.60 -7.95
N ALA A 76 -3.95 -4.83 -9.17
CA ALA A 76 -4.79 -5.02 -10.35
C ALA A 76 -5.82 -6.15 -10.13
N ARG A 77 -5.37 -7.30 -9.61
CA ARG A 77 -6.27 -8.43 -9.29
C ARG A 77 -7.24 -8.08 -8.17
N PHE A 78 -6.78 -7.37 -7.13
CA PHE A 78 -7.61 -7.01 -5.97
C PHE A 78 -8.83 -6.15 -6.37
N ILE A 79 -8.64 -5.23 -7.32
CA ILE A 79 -9.72 -4.35 -7.80
C ILE A 79 -10.40 -4.84 -9.10
N GLY A 80 -9.96 -5.96 -9.66
CA GLY A 80 -10.52 -6.52 -10.90
C GLY A 80 -10.15 -5.75 -12.18
N ALA A 81 -9.00 -5.07 -12.23
CA ALA A 81 -8.52 -4.41 -13.45
C ALA A 81 -8.16 -5.41 -14.55
N ALA A 82 -8.37 -5.04 -15.81
CA ALA A 82 -8.10 -5.90 -16.97
C ALA A 82 -6.60 -6.08 -17.22
N SER A 83 -5.79 -5.08 -16.82
CA SER A 83 -4.35 -5.11 -16.98
C SER A 83 -3.64 -4.41 -15.83
N PRO A 84 -2.47 -4.91 -15.37
CA PRO A 84 -1.64 -4.18 -14.42
C PRO A 84 -1.18 -2.82 -14.96
N LYS A 85 -1.14 -2.63 -16.28
CA LYS A 85 -0.78 -1.34 -16.90
C LYS A 85 -1.78 -0.22 -16.62
N GLU A 86 -3.00 -0.57 -16.17
CA GLU A 86 -4.03 0.39 -15.77
C GLU A 86 -3.80 0.91 -14.33
N ILE A 87 -2.86 0.33 -13.59
CA ILE A 87 -2.56 0.70 -12.22
C ILE A 87 -1.41 1.71 -12.18
N VAL A 88 -1.70 2.93 -11.74
CA VAL A 88 -0.70 3.97 -11.46
C VAL A 88 -0.55 4.13 -9.95
N PHE A 89 0.65 3.90 -9.44
CA PHE A 89 0.95 4.15 -8.04
C PHE A 89 1.17 5.66 -7.80
N VAL A 90 0.41 6.21 -6.87
CA VAL A 90 0.55 7.57 -6.34
C VAL A 90 0.57 7.53 -4.82
N ARG A 91 0.86 8.65 -4.14
CA ARG A 91 1.00 8.70 -2.69
C ARG A 91 -0.30 8.47 -1.94
N ASN A 92 -1.42 8.98 -2.45
CA ASN A 92 -2.72 8.90 -1.81
C ASN A 92 -3.88 9.19 -2.79
N THR A 93 -5.11 9.01 -2.31
CA THR A 93 -6.35 9.25 -3.08
C THR A 93 -6.45 10.68 -3.61
N THR A 94 -6.10 11.68 -2.80
CA THR A 94 -6.13 13.10 -3.20
C THR A 94 -5.22 13.36 -4.40
N GLU A 95 -4.02 12.80 -4.40
CA GLU A 95 -3.10 12.90 -5.53
C GLU A 95 -3.63 12.16 -6.76
N ALA A 96 -4.25 10.99 -6.60
CA ALA A 96 -4.83 10.24 -7.73
C ALA A 96 -5.88 11.08 -8.47
N ILE A 97 -6.78 11.74 -7.73
CA ILE A 97 -7.81 12.62 -8.31
C ILE A 97 -7.15 13.82 -9.01
N ASN A 98 -6.16 14.45 -8.37
CA ASN A 98 -5.47 15.60 -8.95
C ASN A 98 -4.69 15.23 -10.21
N LEU A 99 -4.11 14.02 -10.28
CA LEU A 99 -3.43 13.52 -11.48
C LEU A 99 -4.40 13.48 -12.66
N VAL A 100 -5.59 12.90 -12.47
CA VAL A 100 -6.62 12.82 -13.52
C VAL A 100 -7.10 14.22 -13.91
N ALA A 101 -7.40 15.08 -12.94
CA ALA A 101 -7.89 16.43 -13.19
C ALA A 101 -6.88 17.26 -14.03
N ASN A 102 -5.59 17.17 -13.71
CA ASN A 102 -4.56 17.95 -14.40
C ASN A 102 -4.13 17.33 -15.74
N ALA A 103 -4.00 16.00 -15.83
CA ALA A 103 -3.48 15.34 -17.03
C ALA A 103 -4.56 15.11 -18.10
N TRP A 104 -5.81 14.83 -17.69
CA TRP A 104 -6.91 14.54 -18.59
C TRP A 104 -8.00 15.61 -18.52
N GLY A 105 -8.41 16.00 -17.30
CA GLY A 105 -9.54 16.92 -17.09
C GLY A 105 -9.39 18.25 -17.83
N ARG A 106 -8.23 18.91 -17.72
CA ARG A 106 -7.96 20.19 -18.41
C ARG A 106 -8.12 20.16 -19.93
N ALA A 107 -7.88 19.00 -20.56
CA ALA A 107 -7.96 18.86 -22.00
C ALA A 107 -9.33 18.38 -22.50
N ASN A 108 -10.14 17.77 -21.63
CA ASN A 108 -11.36 17.04 -22.03
C ASN A 108 -12.65 17.57 -21.40
N LEU A 109 -12.56 18.41 -20.36
CA LEU A 109 -13.73 18.98 -19.69
C LEU A 109 -13.93 20.44 -20.10
N GLY A 110 -15.16 20.81 -20.41
CA GLY A 110 -15.59 22.18 -20.69
C GLY A 110 -16.56 22.70 -19.63
N PRO A 111 -17.05 23.94 -19.78
CA PRO A 111 -18.14 24.46 -18.98
C PRO A 111 -19.34 23.51 -19.05
N GLY A 112 -19.98 23.29 -17.90
CA GLY A 112 -21.21 22.50 -17.79
C GLY A 112 -22.45 23.28 -18.23
#